data_AF-A0A2I0VWA1-F1
#
_entry.id   AF-A0A2I0VWA1-F1
#
_cell.length_a   1.000
_cell.length_b   1.000
_cell.length_c   1.000
_cell.angle_alpha   90.00
_cell.angle_beta   90.00
_cell.angle_gamma   90.00
#
_symmetry.space_group_name_H-M   'P 1'
#
loop_
_entity.id
_entity.type
_entity.pdbx_description
1 polymer ?
#
loop_
_entity_poly.entity_id
_entity_poly.type
_entity_poly.pdbx_seq_one_letter_code
_entity_poly.pdbx_strand_id
1 'polypeptide(L)'
;MELDLAAFPPLPGSSVLGSAPNPLPTSYAENLSSPSLNSYDFPMSFVSPTKKFSFKAKDFSEGANIWTHSLIGYSINQRPYYERLLAAMNKAWVLKGSFSLLSLADGFFLLKFTSAEDMEMVFLGGPWFILGKPFVL
;
A
#
# COMPACT_ATOMS: atom_id res chain seq x y z
N MET A 1 51.42 7.02 -7.73
CA MET A 1 50.35 6.84 -8.72
C MET A 1 49.48 8.07 -8.57
N GLU A 2 49.96 9.17 -9.15
CA GLU A 2 49.40 10.51 -8.99
C GLU A 2 48.19 10.62 -9.93
N LEU A 3 46.99 10.89 -9.39
CA LEU A 3 45.80 11.08 -10.22
C LEU A 3 45.81 12.51 -10.77
N ASP A 4 45.99 12.60 -12.09
CA ASP A 4 46.00 13.84 -12.86
C ASP A 4 44.63 14.53 -12.77
N LEU A 5 44.57 15.66 -12.06
CA LEU A 5 43.37 16.47 -11.83
C LEU A 5 42.95 17.30 -13.07
N ALA A 6 43.69 17.21 -14.19
CA ALA A 6 43.45 18.01 -15.39
C ALA A 6 42.46 17.40 -16.40
N ALA A 7 41.89 16.22 -16.13
CA ALA A 7 41.00 15.50 -17.06
C ALA A 7 39.50 15.79 -16.87
N PHE A 8 39.12 16.90 -16.25
CA PHE A 8 37.71 17.32 -16.17
C PHE A 8 37.42 18.46 -17.16
N PRO A 9 36.42 18.31 -18.06
CA PRO A 9 36.01 19.42 -18.92
C PRO A 9 35.46 20.57 -18.05
N PRO A 10 35.78 21.84 -18.37
CA PRO A 10 35.24 22.97 -17.63
C PRO A 10 33.72 22.98 -17.75
N LEU A 11 33.04 23.03 -16.61
CA LEU A 11 31.59 23.18 -16.57
C LEU A 11 31.21 24.47 -17.31
N PRO A 12 30.21 24.45 -18.21
CA PRO A 12 29.73 25.66 -18.85
C PRO A 12 29.31 26.64 -17.76
N GLY A 13 29.97 27.80 -17.73
CA GLY A 13 29.75 28.85 -16.76
C GLY A 13 28.34 29.43 -16.90
N SER A 14 27.39 28.83 -16.20
CA SER A 14 26.20 29.46 -15.64
C SER A 14 25.57 28.45 -14.68
N SER A 15 25.26 28.87 -13.46
CA SER A 15 24.57 28.07 -12.47
C SER A 15 23.37 27.34 -13.10
N VAL A 16 23.34 26.00 -13.02
CA VAL A 16 22.18 25.18 -13.44
C VAL A 16 20.90 25.56 -12.65
N LEU A 17 21.07 26.27 -11.53
CA LEU A 17 19.98 26.77 -10.67
C LEU A 17 19.40 28.13 -11.10
N GLY A 18 19.87 28.75 -12.18
CA GLY A 18 19.36 30.05 -12.62
C GLY A 18 19.57 31.17 -11.59
N SER A 19 18.99 32.34 -11.86
CA SER A 19 18.95 33.47 -10.92
C SER A 19 18.20 33.11 -9.63
N ALA A 20 18.65 33.65 -8.49
CA ALA A 20 18.03 33.46 -7.18
C ALA A 20 16.50 33.61 -7.24
N PRO A 21 15.73 32.75 -6.56
CA PRO A 21 14.27 32.82 -6.61
C PRO A 21 13.80 34.15 -6.02
N ASN A 22 12.76 34.71 -6.65
CA ASN A 22 12.04 35.88 -6.11
C ASN A 22 11.62 35.64 -4.65
N PRO A 23 11.44 36.70 -3.85
CA PRO A 23 11.05 36.58 -2.45
C PRO A 23 9.81 35.69 -2.32
N LEU A 24 9.84 34.83 -1.29
CA LEU A 24 8.81 33.84 -1.00
C LEU A 24 7.41 34.50 -0.96
N PRO A 25 6.40 33.91 -1.63
CA PRO A 25 5.05 34.44 -1.61
C PRO A 25 4.50 34.44 -0.19
N THR A 26 3.85 35.54 0.17
CA THR A 26 3.37 35.82 1.53
C THR A 26 2.15 34.98 1.90
N SER A 27 1.50 34.35 0.90
CA SER A 27 0.30 33.55 1.08
C SER A 27 0.30 32.33 0.16
N TYR A 28 -0.16 31.18 0.68
CA TYR A 28 -0.28 29.94 -0.08
C TYR A 28 -1.20 30.08 -1.31
N ALA A 29 -2.18 30.98 -1.26
CA ALA A 29 -3.12 31.26 -2.35
C ALA A 29 -2.44 31.88 -3.60
N GLU A 30 -1.31 32.57 -3.42
CA GLU A 30 -0.57 33.20 -4.53
C GLU A 30 0.11 32.16 -5.43
N ASN A 31 0.45 30.98 -4.89
CA ASN A 31 1.02 29.86 -5.68
C ASN A 31 0.01 29.24 -6.64
N LEU A 32 -1.29 29.29 -6.32
CA LEU A 32 -2.36 28.73 -7.16
C LEU A 32 -2.84 29.73 -8.23
N SER A 33 -2.61 31.01 -7.97
CA SER A 33 -3.11 32.13 -8.79
C SER A 33 -2.06 32.67 -9.77
N SER A 34 -0.78 32.35 -9.54
CA SER A 34 0.31 32.75 -10.43
C SER A 34 0.28 31.86 -11.67
N PRO A 35 0.10 32.42 -12.88
CA PRO A 35 0.35 31.66 -14.09
C PRO A 35 1.84 31.35 -14.10
N SER A 36 2.19 30.09 -13.84
CA SER A 36 3.58 29.63 -13.76
C SER A 36 4.33 30.04 -15.03
N LEU A 37 5.17 31.08 -14.96
CA LEU A 37 6.02 31.54 -16.06
C LEU A 37 7.13 30.54 -16.43
N ASN A 38 7.26 29.46 -15.67
CA ASN A 38 8.12 28.32 -15.99
C ASN A 38 7.27 27.06 -16.04
N SER A 39 6.44 26.95 -17.08
CA SER A 39 5.99 25.63 -17.55
C SER A 39 7.22 24.93 -18.10
N TYR A 40 8.04 24.35 -17.22
CA TYR A 40 8.91 23.26 -17.63
C TYR A 40 7.95 22.18 -18.12
N ASP A 41 7.87 22.03 -19.43
CA ASP A 41 7.14 20.98 -20.11
C ASP A 41 7.82 19.67 -19.74
N PHE A 42 7.49 19.14 -18.56
CA PHE A 42 8.01 17.87 -18.10
C PHE A 42 7.44 16.84 -19.09
N PRO A 43 8.29 16.13 -19.85
CA PRO A 43 7.81 15.27 -20.91
C PRO A 43 7.13 14.04 -20.30
N MET A 44 5.85 14.18 -19.96
CA MET A 44 4.99 13.07 -19.56
C MET A 44 4.60 12.31 -20.82
N SER A 45 5.44 11.34 -21.23
CA SER A 45 5.03 10.40 -22.27
C SER A 45 4.07 9.38 -21.66
N PHE A 46 2.84 9.33 -22.16
CA PHE A 46 1.91 8.26 -21.82
C PHE A 46 2.47 6.91 -22.27
N VAL A 47 2.81 6.05 -21.31
CA VAL A 47 3.24 4.67 -21.57
C VAL A 47 2.00 3.78 -21.56
N SER A 48 1.51 3.41 -22.74
CA SER A 48 0.42 2.43 -22.82
C SER A 48 0.89 1.07 -22.29
N PRO A 49 0.10 0.38 -21.43
CA PRO A 49 0.48 -0.93 -20.92
C PRO A 49 0.67 -1.94 -22.07
N THR A 50 1.89 -2.48 -22.21
CA THR A 50 2.30 -3.31 -23.36
C THR A 50 1.56 -4.65 -23.47
N LYS A 51 0.95 -5.15 -22.38
CA LYS A 51 0.31 -6.47 -22.37
C LYS A 51 -1.03 -6.42 -21.64
N LYS A 52 -2.12 -6.47 -22.41
CA LYS A 52 -3.45 -6.74 -21.86
C LYS A 52 -3.52 -8.22 -21.51
N PHE A 53 -3.32 -8.53 -20.22
CA PHE A 53 -3.49 -9.88 -19.72
C PHE A 53 -4.98 -10.24 -19.88
N SER A 54 -5.29 -11.19 -20.77
CA SER A 54 -6.65 -11.68 -20.97
C SER A 54 -6.84 -12.92 -20.11
N PHE A 55 -7.68 -12.80 -19.08
CA PHE A 55 -8.06 -13.92 -18.22
C PHE A 55 -9.36 -14.53 -18.75
N LYS A 56 -9.50 -15.86 -18.65
CA LYS A 56 -10.78 -16.52 -18.96
C LYS A 56 -11.75 -16.24 -17.82
N ALA A 57 -12.97 -15.80 -18.15
CA ALA A 57 -13.99 -15.47 -17.15
C ALA A 57 -14.37 -16.66 -16.23
N LYS A 58 -14.24 -17.90 -16.73
CA LYS A 58 -14.51 -19.12 -15.94
C LYS A 58 -13.56 -19.26 -14.76
N ASP A 59 -12.27 -19.02 -14.97
CA ASP A 59 -11.22 -19.14 -13.94
C ASP A 59 -11.46 -18.13 -12.81
N PHE A 60 -12.03 -16.97 -13.12
CA PHE A 60 -12.40 -15.96 -12.12
C PHE A 60 -13.58 -16.41 -11.24
N SER A 61 -14.61 -17.04 -11.84
CA SER A 61 -15.80 -17.48 -11.09
C SER A 61 -15.51 -18.61 -10.09
N GLU A 62 -14.60 -19.51 -10.44
CA GLU A 62 -14.17 -20.60 -9.56
C GLU A 62 -13.33 -20.05 -8.39
N GLY A 63 -12.39 -19.15 -8.68
CA GLY A 63 -11.62 -18.45 -7.66
C GLY A 63 -12.50 -17.61 -6.73
N ALA A 64 -13.47 -16.88 -7.28
CA ALA A 64 -14.38 -16.06 -6.50
C ALA A 64 -15.17 -16.90 -5.48
N ASN A 65 -15.70 -18.05 -5.89
CA ASN A 65 -16.44 -18.93 -5.00
C ASN A 65 -15.56 -19.44 -3.82
N ILE A 66 -14.33 -19.85 -4.11
CA ILE A 66 -13.37 -20.35 -3.10
C ILE A 66 -13.08 -19.29 -2.02
N TRP A 67 -13.00 -18.02 -2.43
CA TRP A 67 -12.62 -16.89 -1.57
C TRP A 67 -13.79 -16.01 -1.11
N THR A 68 -15.05 -16.37 -1.43
CA THR A 68 -16.24 -15.55 -1.12
C THR A 68 -16.40 -15.28 0.38
N HIS A 69 -16.00 -16.23 1.23
CA HIS A 69 -16.07 -16.12 2.70
C HIS A 69 -14.69 -15.97 3.34
N SER A 70 -13.77 -15.27 2.65
CA SER A 70 -12.40 -15.10 3.12
C SER A 70 -12.06 -13.63 3.36
N LEU A 71 -11.29 -13.38 4.41
CA LEU A 71 -10.88 -12.06 4.85
C LEU A 71 -9.36 -12.02 5.05
N ILE A 72 -8.74 -10.90 4.73
CA ILE A 72 -7.29 -10.73 4.91
C ILE A 72 -7.07 -9.85 6.13
N GLY A 73 -6.54 -10.45 7.18
CA GLY A 73 -6.09 -9.75 8.36
C GLY A 73 -4.64 -9.29 8.24
N TYR A 74 -4.33 -8.12 8.76
CA TYR A 74 -2.96 -7.62 8.89
C TYR A 74 -2.65 -7.30 10.35
N SER A 75 -1.59 -7.91 10.87
CA SER A 75 -1.07 -7.57 12.19
C SER A 75 -0.03 -6.46 12.07
N ILE A 76 -0.25 -5.34 12.75
CA ILE A 76 0.72 -4.25 12.79
C ILE A 76 1.90 -4.66 13.71
N ASN A 77 3.13 -4.52 13.21
CA ASN A 77 4.41 -4.85 13.86
C ASN A 77 4.81 -6.35 13.79
N GLN A 78 5.51 -6.82 14.83
CA GLN A 78 6.10 -8.15 14.93
C GLN A 78 5.05 -9.26 14.84
N ARG A 79 5.30 -10.26 13.97
CA ARG A 79 4.38 -11.38 13.69
C ARG A 79 4.01 -12.10 14.99
N PRO A 80 2.73 -12.08 15.41
CA PRO A 80 2.29 -12.84 16.57
C PRO A 80 2.40 -14.34 16.29
N TYR A 81 2.65 -15.11 17.35
CA TYR A 81 2.67 -16.57 17.25
C TYR A 81 1.29 -17.09 16.84
N TYR A 82 1.24 -17.98 15.86
CA TYR A 82 0.01 -18.46 15.23
C TYR A 82 -1.03 -18.96 16.23
N GLU A 83 -0.64 -19.85 17.14
CA GLU A 83 -1.57 -20.45 18.11
C GLU A 83 -2.15 -19.42 19.08
N ARG A 84 -1.33 -18.45 19.50
CA ARG A 84 -1.79 -17.37 20.39
C ARG A 84 -2.74 -16.43 19.67
N LEU A 85 -2.46 -16.12 18.41
CA LEU A 85 -3.33 -15.30 17.57
C LEU A 85 -4.67 -15.98 17.36
N LEU A 86 -4.66 -17.26 16.99
CA LEU A 86 -5.85 -18.08 16.77
C LEU A 86 -6.69 -18.20 18.05
N ALA A 87 -6.06 -18.45 19.20
CA ALA A 87 -6.77 -18.51 20.47
C ALA A 87 -7.38 -17.17 20.86
N ALA A 88 -6.66 -16.07 20.64
CA ALA A 88 -7.14 -14.73 20.93
C ALA A 88 -8.30 -14.30 19.99
N MET A 89 -8.23 -14.64 18.71
CA MET A 89 -9.31 -14.42 17.74
C MET A 89 -10.56 -15.23 18.10
N ASN A 90 -10.43 -16.52 18.43
CA ASN A 90 -11.55 -17.34 18.89
C ASN A 90 -12.19 -16.82 20.19
N LYS A 91 -11.41 -16.14 21.04
CA LYS A 91 -11.94 -15.50 22.25
C LYS A 91 -12.61 -14.16 21.95
N ALA A 92 -12.09 -13.40 21.00
CA ALA A 92 -12.61 -12.09 20.63
C ALA A 92 -13.90 -12.20 19.80
N TRP A 93 -13.99 -13.20 18.94
CA TRP A 93 -15.11 -13.42 18.03
C TRP A 93 -15.97 -14.59 18.50
N VAL A 94 -17.21 -14.31 18.88
CA VAL A 94 -18.20 -15.34 19.22
C VAL A 94 -18.87 -15.80 17.93
N LEU A 95 -18.19 -16.69 17.21
CA LEU A 95 -18.65 -17.20 15.91
C LEU A 95 -19.71 -18.29 16.10
N LYS A 96 -20.70 -18.34 15.20
CA LYS A 96 -21.64 -19.47 15.14
C LYS A 96 -20.98 -20.70 14.49
N GLY A 97 -20.13 -20.48 13.51
CA GLY A 97 -19.37 -21.50 12.80
C GLY A 97 -17.92 -21.59 13.25
N SER A 98 -17.07 -22.04 12.34
CA SER A 98 -15.62 -22.09 12.51
C SER A 98 -14.91 -21.31 11.40
N PHE A 99 -13.68 -20.90 11.68
CA PHE A 99 -12.80 -20.29 10.70
C PHE A 99 -11.44 -20.97 10.67
N SER A 100 -10.82 -20.99 9.50
CA SER A 100 -9.44 -21.43 9.31
C SER A 100 -8.55 -20.20 9.17
N LEU A 101 -7.45 -20.19 9.90
CA LEU A 101 -6.43 -19.13 9.83
C LEU A 101 -5.20 -19.66 9.10
N LEU A 102 -4.74 -18.93 8.10
CA LEU A 102 -3.49 -19.17 7.39
C LEU A 102 -2.57 -17.97 7.56
N SER A 103 -1.32 -18.19 7.95
CA SER A 103 -0.37 -17.08 8.13
C SER A 103 0.50 -16.91 6.89
N LEU A 104 0.44 -15.73 6.28
CA LEU A 104 1.19 -15.35 5.08
C LEU A 104 2.50 -14.64 5.46
N ALA A 105 3.26 -14.20 4.45
CA ALA A 105 4.43 -13.35 4.64
C ALA A 105 4.04 -11.96 5.17
N ASP A 106 5.02 -11.22 5.70
CA ASP A 106 4.90 -9.81 6.08
C ASP A 106 3.77 -9.44 7.05
N GLY A 107 3.34 -10.38 7.91
CA GLY A 107 2.32 -10.10 8.92
C GLY A 107 0.88 -10.12 8.37
N PHE A 108 0.69 -10.62 7.15
CA PHE A 108 -0.62 -10.93 6.61
C PHE A 108 -1.12 -12.28 7.12
N PHE A 109 -2.42 -12.36 7.30
CA PHE A 109 -3.15 -13.55 7.71
C PHE A 109 -4.40 -13.66 6.85
N LEU A 110 -4.70 -14.87 6.42
CA LEU A 110 -5.89 -15.18 5.65
C LEU A 110 -6.85 -15.95 6.55
N LEU A 111 -8.04 -15.43 6.68
CA LEU A 111 -9.12 -16.01 7.47
C LEU A 111 -10.15 -16.54 6.49
N LYS A 112 -10.45 -17.84 6.57
CA LYS A 112 -11.51 -18.46 5.78
C LYS A 112 -12.63 -18.89 6.71
N PHE A 113 -13.79 -18.26 6.57
CA PHE A 113 -14.98 -18.53 7.37
C PHE A 113 -15.84 -19.60 6.71
N THR A 114 -16.57 -20.34 7.54
CA THR A 114 -17.58 -21.31 7.05
C THR A 114 -18.91 -20.62 6.74
N SER A 115 -19.20 -19.49 7.40
CA SER A 115 -20.45 -18.73 7.27
C SER A 115 -20.17 -17.29 6.85
N ALA A 116 -21.01 -16.76 5.96
CA ALA A 116 -20.97 -15.36 5.55
C ALA A 116 -21.36 -14.42 6.71
N GLU A 117 -22.33 -14.81 7.54
CA GLU A 117 -22.77 -14.01 8.69
C GLU A 117 -21.63 -13.75 9.67
N ASP A 118 -20.82 -14.77 9.92
CA ASP A 118 -19.66 -14.70 10.81
C ASP A 118 -18.58 -13.78 10.23
N MET A 119 -18.34 -13.85 8.91
CA MET A 119 -17.41 -12.95 8.22
C MET A 119 -17.86 -11.49 8.31
N GLU A 120 -19.14 -11.21 8.05
CA GLU A 120 -19.69 -9.86 8.12
C GLU A 120 -19.68 -9.32 9.55
N MET A 121 -20.00 -10.15 10.55
CA MET A 121 -19.90 -9.76 11.97
C MET A 121 -18.47 -9.34 12.34
N VAL A 122 -17.48 -10.12 11.90
CA VAL A 122 -16.07 -9.84 12.16
C VAL A 122 -15.60 -8.60 11.39
N PHE A 123 -16.04 -8.42 10.15
CA PHE A 123 -15.69 -7.25 9.34
C PHE A 123 -16.33 -5.95 9.88
N LEU A 124 -17.60 -5.99 10.28
CA LEU A 124 -18.35 -4.84 10.78
C LEU A 124 -18.14 -4.56 12.27
N GLY A 125 -17.59 -5.52 13.02
CA GLY A 125 -17.37 -5.42 14.46
C GLY A 125 -16.35 -4.36 14.89
N GLY A 126 -15.66 -3.72 13.94
CA GLY A 126 -14.80 -2.57 14.17
C GLY A 126 -13.32 -2.94 14.34
N PRO A 127 -12.47 -1.98 14.77
CA PRO A 127 -11.04 -2.23 14.90
C PRO A 127 -10.77 -3.25 16.00
N TRP A 128 -10.21 -4.39 15.62
CA TRP A 128 -9.94 -5.48 16.57
C TRP A 128 -8.62 -5.27 17.29
N PHE A 129 -8.64 -5.45 18.60
CA PHE A 129 -7.42 -5.48 19.40
C PHE A 129 -7.13 -6.91 19.82
N ILE A 130 -6.17 -7.54 19.16
CA ILE A 130 -5.78 -8.91 19.43
C ILE A 130 -4.43 -8.89 20.14
N LEU A 131 -4.36 -9.48 21.34
CA LEU A 131 -3.17 -9.48 22.20
C LEU A 131 -2.65 -8.06 22.52
N GLY A 132 -3.56 -7.09 22.65
CA GLY A 132 -3.20 -5.69 22.92
C GLY A 132 -2.59 -4.94 21.73
N LYS A 133 -2.62 -5.54 20.53
CA LYS A 133 -2.18 -4.90 19.28
C LYS A 133 -3.36 -4.71 18.34
N PRO A 134 -3.41 -3.59 17.59
CA PRO A 134 -4.42 -3.41 16.56
C PRO A 134 -4.23 -4.44 15.45
N PHE A 135 -5.34 -5.07 15.09
CA PHE A 135 -5.45 -6.05 14.02
C PHE A 135 -6.42 -5.49 12.99
N VAL A 136 -5.93 -5.30 11.77
CA VAL A 136 -6.71 -4.79 10.65
C VAL A 136 -7.28 -5.97 9.88
N LEU A 137 -8.50 -5.83 9.35
CA LEU A 137 -9.23 -6.85 8.58
C LEU A 137 -9.66 -6.32 7.22
#